data_AF-A0A517QWK9-F1
#
_entry.id   AF-A0A517QWK9-F1
#
_cell.length_a   1.000
_cell.length_b   1.000
_cell.length_c   1.000
_cell.angle_alpha   90.00
_cell.angle_beta   90.00
_cell.angle_gamma   90.00
#
_symmetry.space_group_name_H-M   'P 1'
#
loop_
_entity.id
_entity.type
_entity.pdbx_description
1 polymer ?
#
loop_
_entity_poly.entity_id
_entity_poly.type
_entity_poly.pdbx_seq_one_letter_code
_entity_poly.pdbx_strand_id
1 'polypeptide(L)' 'MTTNDLNRAVARATGETVRTIKHRGFGPEEEDESGSYIDWDAVDLRRNTSLFSQPSVNRNP' A
#
# COMPACT_ATOMS: atom_id res chain seq x y z
N MET A 1 -25.31 -4.72 -4.82
CA MET A 1 -25.35 -3.28 -5.15
C MET A 1 -24.45 -3.07 -6.35
N THR A 2 -24.96 -2.48 -7.44
CA THR A 2 -24.15 -2.19 -8.63
C THR A 2 -23.51 -0.80 -8.55
N THR A 3 -22.52 -0.51 -9.40
CA THR A 3 -21.95 0.85 -9.53
C THR A 3 -23.02 1.89 -9.89
N ASN A 4 -24.04 1.48 -10.65
CA ASN A 4 -25.16 2.35 -10.98
C ASN A 4 -26.05 2.64 -9.76
N ASP A 5 -26.31 1.63 -8.93
CA ASP A 5 -27.03 1.83 -7.67
C ASP A 5 -26.27 2.74 -6.71
N LEU A 6 -24.94 2.62 -6.63
CA LEU A 6 -24.08 3.53 -5.87
C LEU A 6 -24.21 4.96 -6.38
N ASN A 7 -24.02 5.18 -7.68
CA ASN A 7 -24.11 6.50 -8.29
C ASN A 7 -25.48 7.14 -8.03
N ARG A 8 -26.56 6.36 -8.14
CA ARG A 8 -27.92 6.81 -7.86
C ARG A 8 -28.14 7.16 -6.39
N ALA A 9 -27.60 6.37 -5.47
CA ALA A 9 -27.70 6.63 -4.03
C ALA A 9 -26.94 7.90 -3.63
N VAL A 10 -25.72 8.07 -4.13
CA VAL A 10 -24.90 9.27 -3.89
C VAL A 10 -25.60 10.53 -4.41
N ALA A 11 -26.13 10.49 -5.64
CA ALA A 11 -26.87 11.60 -6.22
C ALA A 11 -28.13 11.95 -5.42
N ARG A 12 -28.85 10.94 -4.91
CA ARG A 12 -30.04 11.15 -4.07
C ARG A 12 -29.70 11.76 -2.70
N ALA A 13 -28.59 11.35 -2.09
CA ALA A 13 -28.23 11.80 -0.75
C ALA A 13 -27.58 13.20 -0.75
N THR A 14 -26.81 13.52 -1.79
CA THR A 14 -25.97 14.74 -1.83
C THR A 14 -26.43 15.78 -2.85
N GLY A 15 -27.25 15.40 -3.82
CA GLY A 15 -27.55 16.22 -4.99
C GLY A 15 -26.44 16.21 -6.05
N GLU A 16 -25.37 15.45 -5.85
CA GLU A 16 -24.16 15.51 -6.68
C GLU A 16 -23.78 14.15 -7.25
N THR A 17 -23.09 14.16 -8.40
CA THR A 17 -22.57 12.93 -8.98
C THR A 17 -21.28 12.49 -8.29
N VAL A 18 -21.00 11.18 -8.29
CA VAL A 18 -19.71 10.63 -7.81
C VAL A 18 -18.52 11.31 -8.52
N ARG A 19 -18.66 11.67 -9.80
CA ARG A 19 -17.64 12.41 -10.55
C ARG A 19 -17.38 13.80 -9.96
N THR A 20 -18.43 14.53 -9.61
CA THR A 20 -18.34 15.87 -8.98
C THR A 20 -17.64 15.78 -7.63
N ILE A 21 -18.00 14.80 -6.81
CA ILE A 21 -17.40 14.55 -5.50
C ILE A 21 -15.90 14.22 -5.64
N LYS A 22 -15.54 13.37 -6.61
CA LYS A 22 -14.13 13.07 -6.94
C LYS A 22 -13.35 14.32 -7.35
N HIS A 23 -13.93 15.22 -8.16
CA HIS A 23 -13.27 16.48 -8.56
C HIS A 23 -13.06 17.45 -7.38
N ARG A 24 -13.75 17.26 -6.26
CA ARG A 24 -13.55 18.04 -5.04
C ARG A 24 -12.49 17.44 -4.11
N GLY A 25 -11.84 16.35 -4.52
CA GLY A 25 -10.83 15.67 -3.72
C GLY A 25 -11.38 14.66 -2.73
N PHE A 26 -12.67 14.30 -2.83
CA PHE A 26 -13.24 13.23 -2.02
C PHE A 26 -13.21 11.91 -2.81
N GLY A 27 -12.44 10.95 -2.30
CA GLY A 27 -12.29 9.63 -2.88
C GLY A 27 -11.16 8.88 -2.18
N PRO A 28 -10.98 7.58 -2.45
CA PRO A 28 -9.74 6.92 -2.08
C PRO A 28 -8.57 7.70 -2.69
N GLU A 29 -7.49 7.88 -1.94
CA GLU A 29 -6.21 8.26 -2.55
C GLU A 29 -5.92 7.24 -3.64
N GLU A 30 -5.69 7.71 -4.86
CA GLU A 30 -5.11 6.85 -5.89
C GLU A 30 -3.73 6.52 -5.35
N GLU A 31 -3.51 5.27 -4.93
CA GLU A 31 -2.18 4.82 -4.54
C GLU A 31 -1.25 5.19 -5.70
N ASP A 32 -0.23 5.99 -5.39
CA ASP A 32 0.86 6.23 -6.32
C ASP A 32 1.44 4.85 -6.67
N GLU A 33 1.08 4.30 -7.84
CA GLU A 33 1.58 3.02 -8.35
C GLU A 33 3.12 3.01 -8.47
N SER A 34 3.78 4.14 -8.26
CA SER A 34 5.22 4.31 -8.18
C SER A 34 5.88 3.82 -6.89
N GLY A 35 5.13 3.18 -5.98
CA GLY A 35 5.73 2.41 -4.89
C GLY A 35 6.46 1.20 -5.46
N SER A 36 7.77 1.31 -5.69
CA SER A 36 8.59 0.14 -6.06
C SER A 36 8.44 -0.94 -4.99
N TYR A 37 8.11 -2.16 -5.40
CA TYR A 37 8.02 -3.30 -4.49
C TYR A 37 9.36 -3.48 -3.76
N ILE A 38 9.36 -3.27 -2.44
CA ILE A 38 10.56 -3.43 -1.60
C ILE A 38 10.59 -4.88 -1.10
N ASP A 39 11.60 -5.62 -1.54
CA ASP A 39 11.97 -6.89 -0.92
C ASP A 39 12.68 -6.60 0.41
N TRP A 40 11.92 -6.70 1.50
CA TRP A 40 12.42 -6.46 2.86
C TRP A 40 13.50 -7.46 3.26
N ASP A 41 13.45 -8.71 2.78
CA ASP A 41 14.48 -9.72 3.06
C ASP A 41 15.81 -9.30 2.44
N ALA A 42 15.79 -8.77 1.21
CA ALA A 42 16.98 -8.27 0.54
C ALA A 42 17.56 -7.00 1.22
N VAL A 43 16.70 -6.10 1.71
CA VAL A 43 17.12 -4.90 2.46
C VAL A 43 17.76 -5.29 3.79
N ASP A 44 17.16 -6.21 4.52
CA ASP A 44 17.66 -6.65 5.81
C ASP A 44 18.97 -7.43 5.65
N LEU A 45 19.11 -8.26 4.61
CA LEU A 45 20.36 -8.95 4.30
C LEU A 45 21.50 -7.96 4.01
N ARG A 46 21.24 -6.89 3.26
CA ARG A 46 22.23 -5.82 3.01
C ARG A 46 22.61 -5.07 4.28
N ARG A 47 21.67 -4.90 5.20
CA ARG A 47 21.88 -4.25 6.50
C ARG A 47 22.50 -5.19 7.53
N ASN A 48 22.53 -6.49 7.30
CA ASN A 48 23.02 -7.51 8.23
C ASN A 48 24.56 -7.51 8.32
N THR A 49 25.12 -6.38 8.74
CA THR A 49 26.50 -6.30 9.23
C THR A 49 26.46 -6.54 10.72
N SER A 50 26.92 -7.72 11.14
CA SER A 50 27.05 -8.02 12.57
C SER A 50 28.06 -7.06 13.20
N LEU A 51 27.60 -6.19 14.10
CA LEU A 51 28.47 -5.32 14.91
C LEU A 51 29.31 -6.11 15.92
N PHE A 52 29.02 -7.39 16.10
CA PHE A 52 29.66 -8.28 17.05
C PHE A 52 30.26 -9.49 16.34
N SER A 53 31.45 -9.92 16.77
CA SER A 53 32.03 -11.17 16.30
C SER A 53 31.17 -12.33 16.79
N GLN A 54 30.56 -13.08 15.86
CA GLN A 54 29.84 -14.29 16.22
C GLN A 54 30.85 -15.45 16.28
N PRO A 55 30.92 -16.21 17.38
CA PRO A 55 31.78 -17.37 17.46
C PRO A 55 31.29 -18.43 16.46
N SER A 56 32.18 -18.87 15.57
CA SER A 56 31.90 -19.94 14.62
C SER A 56 31.61 -21.21 15.40
N VAL A 57 30.34 -21.64 15.42
CA VAL A 57 29.99 -22.97 15.92
C VAL A 57 30.59 -23.98 14.95
N ASN A 58 31.73 -24.56 15.35
CA ASN A 58 32.40 -25.62 14.63
C ASN A 58 31.56 -26.90 14.79
N ARG A 59 30.58 -27.10 13.90
CA ARG A 59 29.92 -28.40 13.76
C ARG A 59 30.86 -29.31 13.00
N ASN A 60 31.63 -30.11 13.75
CA ASN A 60 32.36 -31.24 13.22
C ASN A 60 31.36 -32.25 12.62
N PRO A 61 31.74 -32.94 11.52
CA PRO A 61 30.83 -33.70 10.65
C PRO A 61 30.19 -34.92 11.32
#